data_AF-A0A0B8PER9-F1
#
_entry.id   AF-A0A0B8PER9-F1
#
_cell.length_a   1.000
_cell.length_b   1.000
_cell.length_c   1.000
_cell.angle_alpha   90.00
_cell.angle_beta   90.00
_cell.angle_gamma   90.00
#
_symmetry.space_group_name_H-M   'P 1'
#
loop_
_entity.id
_entity.type
_entity.pdbx_description
1 polymer ?
#
loop_
_entity_poly.entity_id
_entity_poly.type
_entity_poly.pdbx_seq_one_letter_code
_entity_poly.pdbx_strand_id
1 'polypeptide(L)'
;MEQKAKQQLGQLMVEQEKLLELLSYNPNALDDYPDLQAHIMDKNEKAVAYRRAIRNKQLTKEDYRDAILERIDYIGYELCTTQLDLDFLINRVATQIGDDIEAAKNLSIKDIGPDILSKLLHQLGNAVYASQESKPSYPWMSTKGQANPRFWKIAHKAYDLMNEGYATHWKLNSVFKDRHDMAVPQSFPRFVRAYGDPRDIPEWVEWSGYKE
;
A
#
# COMPACT_ATOMS: atom_id res chain seq x y z
N MET A 1 18.67 -6.13 18.79
CA MET A 1 18.40 -6.67 17.43
C MET A 1 18.02 -8.13 17.57
N GLU A 2 16.80 -8.51 17.15
CA GLU A 2 16.32 -9.90 17.24
C GLU A 2 17.16 -10.88 16.41
N GLN A 3 17.18 -12.15 16.80
CA GLN A 3 18.02 -13.19 16.18
C GLN A 3 17.67 -13.44 14.70
N LYS A 4 16.39 -13.30 14.33
CA LYS A 4 15.92 -13.37 12.94
C LYS A 4 16.43 -12.20 12.11
N ALA A 5 16.38 -10.98 12.64
CA ALA A 5 16.90 -9.79 11.97
C ALA A 5 18.42 -9.88 11.75
N LYS A 6 19.17 -10.43 12.70
CA LYS A 6 20.62 -10.71 12.53
C LYS A 6 20.90 -11.71 11.41
N GLN A 7 20.09 -12.77 11.28
CA GLN A 7 20.22 -13.74 10.20
C GLN A 7 19.92 -13.13 8.83
N GLN A 8 18.86 -12.32 8.72
CA GLN A 8 18.51 -11.63 7.47
C GLN A 8 19.59 -10.61 7.07
N LEU A 9 20.15 -9.88 8.03
CA LEU A 9 21.28 -8.98 7.78
C LEU A 9 22.51 -9.75 7.31
N GLY A 10 22.82 -10.89 7.95
CA GLY A 10 23.91 -11.75 7.53
C GLY A 10 23.74 -12.30 6.10
N GLN A 11 22.53 -12.67 5.70
CA GLN A 11 22.22 -13.08 4.33
C GLN A 11 22.45 -11.95 3.33
N LEU A 12 21.99 -10.73 3.65
CA LEU A 12 22.21 -9.56 2.80
C LEU A 12 23.69 -9.19 2.63
N MET A 13 24.51 -9.39 3.66
CA MET A 13 25.96 -9.15 3.56
C MET A 13 26.66 -10.16 2.62
N VAL A 14 26.11 -11.37 2.48
CA VAL A 14 26.62 -12.41 1.58
C VAL A 14 26.04 -12.22 0.16
N GLU A 15 24.77 -11.88 0.04
CA GLU A 15 24.06 -11.64 -1.22
C GLU A 15 24.22 -10.18 -1.67
N GLN A 16 25.45 -9.84 -2.08
CA GLN A 16 25.85 -8.47 -2.43
C GLN A 16 24.97 -7.82 -3.51
N GLU A 17 24.42 -8.59 -4.46
CA GLU A 17 23.52 -8.06 -5.49
C GLU A 17 22.20 -7.53 -4.91
N LYS A 18 21.57 -8.28 -3.98
CA LYS A 18 20.34 -7.83 -3.31
C LYS A 18 20.61 -6.65 -2.39
N LEU A 19 21.77 -6.63 -1.75
CA LEU A 19 22.20 -5.48 -0.95
C LEU A 19 22.36 -4.24 -1.84
N LEU A 20 23.03 -4.34 -2.98
CA LEU A 20 23.18 -3.23 -3.92
C LEU A 20 21.82 -2.74 -4.45
N GLU A 21 20.89 -3.64 -4.74
CA GLU A 21 19.53 -3.29 -5.12
C GLU A 21 18.83 -2.50 -4.00
N LEU A 22 18.88 -2.98 -2.76
CA LEU A 22 18.30 -2.30 -1.61
C LEU A 22 18.91 -0.91 -1.37
N LEU A 23 20.23 -0.79 -1.51
CA LEU A 23 20.94 0.47 -1.37
C LEU A 23 20.62 1.45 -2.52
N SER A 24 20.23 0.95 -3.69
CA SER A 24 19.86 1.77 -4.85
C SER A 24 18.56 2.57 -4.68
N TYR A 25 17.67 2.17 -3.75
CA TYR A 25 16.44 2.89 -3.47
C TYR A 25 16.66 4.22 -2.75
N ASN A 26 17.79 4.36 -2.05
CA ASN A 26 18.16 5.63 -1.42
C ASN A 26 19.68 5.88 -1.48
N PRO A 27 20.23 6.23 -2.66
CA PRO A 27 21.67 6.47 -2.81
C PRO A 27 22.18 7.63 -1.94
N ASN A 28 21.32 8.57 -1.56
CA ASN A 28 21.67 9.69 -0.67
C ASN A 28 21.94 9.23 0.77
N ALA A 29 21.51 8.02 1.17
CA ALA A 29 21.90 7.44 2.45
C ALA A 29 23.36 6.97 2.46
N LEU A 30 24.07 7.05 1.32
CA LEU A 30 25.46 6.64 1.14
C LEU A 30 26.43 7.81 0.99
N ASP A 31 26.08 9.00 1.50
CA ASP A 31 26.92 10.20 1.37
C ASP A 31 28.35 9.99 1.93
N ASP A 32 28.49 9.16 2.97
CA ASP A 32 29.79 8.77 3.55
C ASP A 32 30.56 7.71 2.72
N TYR A 33 29.95 7.16 1.67
CA TYR A 33 30.49 6.08 0.83
C TYR A 33 30.42 6.43 -0.67
N PRO A 34 31.18 7.44 -1.13
CA PRO A 34 31.05 8.01 -2.48
C PRO A 34 31.33 7.00 -3.60
N ASP A 35 32.28 6.09 -3.42
CA ASP A 35 32.60 5.06 -4.43
C ASP A 35 31.47 4.04 -4.59
N LEU A 36 30.81 3.67 -3.49
CA LEU A 36 29.66 2.76 -3.50
C LEU A 36 28.44 3.44 -4.10
N GLN A 37 28.21 4.71 -3.75
CA GLN A 37 27.17 5.54 -4.35
C GLN A 37 27.36 5.65 -5.87
N ALA A 38 28.58 5.95 -6.34
CA ALA A 38 28.90 6.00 -7.76
C ALA A 38 28.68 4.65 -8.45
N HIS A 39 29.17 3.55 -7.85
CA HIS A 39 29.00 2.20 -8.41
C HIS A 39 27.54 1.80 -8.59
N ILE A 40 26.70 2.07 -7.59
CA ILE A 40 25.25 1.81 -7.64
C ILE A 40 24.59 2.66 -8.72
N MET A 41 24.96 3.94 -8.79
CA MET A 41 24.42 4.86 -9.80
C MET A 41 24.87 4.51 -11.22
N ASP A 42 26.03 3.88 -11.40
CA ASP A 42 26.56 3.44 -12.70
C ASP A 42 26.01 2.08 -13.15
N LYS A 43 25.62 1.20 -12.21
CA LYS A 43 24.90 -0.04 -12.53
C LYS A 43 23.41 0.15 -12.84
N ASN A 44 22.82 1.24 -12.38
CA ASN A 44 21.43 1.55 -12.70
C ASN A 44 21.31 2.07 -14.13
N GLU A 45 20.92 1.19 -15.06
CA GLU A 45 20.79 1.49 -16.49
C GLU A 45 19.90 2.71 -16.77
N LYS A 46 18.85 2.92 -15.98
CA LYS A 46 17.95 4.08 -16.11
C LYS A 46 18.62 5.38 -15.67
N ALA A 47 19.39 5.35 -14.58
CA ALA A 47 20.17 6.51 -14.13
C ALA A 47 21.27 6.87 -15.14
N VAL A 48 21.93 5.85 -15.72
CA VAL A 48 22.91 6.03 -16.82
C VAL A 48 22.24 6.62 -18.06
N ALA A 49 21.07 6.11 -18.44
CA ALA A 49 20.29 6.62 -19.57
C ALA A 49 19.87 8.08 -19.36
N TYR A 50 19.41 8.44 -18.16
CA TYR A 50 19.11 9.82 -17.79
C TYR A 50 20.33 10.74 -17.91
N ARG A 51 21.48 10.37 -17.32
CA ARG A 51 22.73 11.15 -17.44
C ARG A 51 23.14 11.31 -18.91
N ARG A 52 23.00 10.26 -19.72
CA ARG A 52 23.28 10.30 -21.16
C ARG A 52 22.33 11.25 -21.89
N ALA A 53 21.03 11.21 -21.59
CA ALA A 53 20.02 12.08 -22.20
C ALA A 53 20.28 13.56 -21.90
N ILE A 54 20.65 13.89 -20.66
CA ILE A 54 21.08 15.24 -20.25
C ILE A 54 22.31 15.69 -21.05
N ARG A 55 23.35 14.86 -21.10
CA ARG A 55 24.59 15.17 -21.84
C ARG A 55 24.34 15.35 -23.33
N ASN A 56 23.44 14.54 -23.90
CA ASN A 56 23.07 14.59 -25.31
C ASN A 56 22.02 15.68 -25.62
N LYS A 57 21.61 16.49 -24.63
CA LYS A 57 20.59 17.54 -24.74
C LYS A 57 19.24 17.02 -25.28
N GLN A 58 18.91 15.76 -25.00
CA GLN A 58 17.62 15.16 -25.37
C GLN A 58 16.51 15.57 -24.41
N LEU A 59 16.87 15.91 -23.18
CA LEU A 59 16.01 16.47 -22.15
C LEU A 59 16.85 17.35 -21.22
N THR A 60 16.22 18.25 -20.49
CA THR A 60 16.84 19.04 -19.43
C THR A 60 16.46 18.52 -18.05
N LYS A 61 17.19 18.94 -17.01
CA LYS A 61 16.81 18.66 -15.63
C LYS A 61 15.46 19.29 -15.27
N GLU A 62 15.13 20.41 -15.90
CA GLU A 62 13.87 21.13 -15.67
C GLU A 62 12.70 20.34 -16.25
N ASP A 63 12.80 19.87 -17.50
CA ASP A 63 11.77 19.01 -18.12
C ASP A 63 11.48 17.77 -17.25
N TYR A 64 12.53 17.16 -16.70
CA TYR A 64 12.40 15.99 -15.85
C TYR A 64 11.73 16.31 -14.51
N ARG A 65 12.08 17.46 -13.90
CA ARG A 65 11.45 17.93 -12.67
C ARG A 65 9.97 18.24 -12.90
N ASP A 66 9.65 18.93 -13.98
CA ASP A 66 8.29 19.39 -14.27
C ASP A 66 7.38 18.19 -14.54
N ALA A 67 7.86 17.18 -15.28
CA ALA A 67 7.14 15.92 -15.46
C ALA A 67 6.88 15.17 -14.15
N ILE A 68 7.83 15.18 -13.21
CA ILE A 68 7.64 14.59 -11.88
C ILE A 68 6.57 15.37 -11.10
N LEU A 69 6.66 16.71 -11.09
CA LEU A 69 5.72 17.55 -10.35
C LEU A 69 4.31 17.47 -10.90
N GLU A 70 4.14 17.43 -12.23
CA GLU A 70 2.84 17.20 -12.89
C GLU A 70 2.24 15.85 -12.47
N ARG A 71 3.08 14.80 -12.41
CA ARG A 71 2.61 13.50 -11.94
C ARG A 71 2.21 13.52 -10.47
N ILE A 72 2.96 14.21 -9.62
CA ILE A 72 2.63 14.37 -8.20
C ILE A 72 1.33 15.14 -8.03
N ASP A 73 1.11 16.20 -8.82
CA ASP A 73 -0.11 16.99 -8.81
C ASP A 73 -1.33 16.13 -9.17
N TYR A 74 -1.23 15.33 -10.24
CA TYR A 74 -2.28 14.39 -10.62
C TYR A 74 -2.59 13.36 -9.52
N ILE A 75 -1.56 12.79 -8.88
CA ILE A 75 -1.75 11.84 -7.77
C ILE A 75 -2.44 12.54 -6.59
N GLY A 76 -2.03 13.76 -6.27
CA GLY A 76 -2.67 14.57 -5.22
C GLY A 76 -4.14 14.83 -5.52
N TYR A 77 -4.46 15.21 -6.76
CA TYR A 77 -5.84 15.40 -7.21
C TYR A 77 -6.68 14.12 -7.09
N GLU A 78 -6.14 12.98 -7.53
CA GLU A 78 -6.82 11.68 -7.44
C GLU A 78 -7.11 11.30 -5.99
N LEU A 79 -6.14 11.44 -5.07
CA LEU A 79 -6.35 11.17 -3.65
C LEU A 79 -7.40 12.11 -3.04
N CYS A 80 -7.33 13.40 -3.36
CA CYS A 80 -8.31 14.41 -2.94
C CYS A 80 -9.73 14.07 -3.37
N THR A 81 -9.91 13.57 -4.60
CA THR A 81 -11.24 13.29 -5.17
C THR A 81 -11.80 11.93 -4.75
N THR A 82 -10.95 10.94 -4.49
CA THR A 82 -11.39 9.56 -4.25
C THR A 82 -11.37 9.12 -2.78
N GLN A 83 -10.53 9.74 -1.94
CA GLN A 83 -10.28 9.26 -0.57
C GLN A 83 -10.50 10.30 0.52
N LEU A 84 -10.62 11.58 0.17
CA LEU A 84 -10.73 12.67 1.14
C LEU A 84 -12.10 13.34 1.13
N ASP A 85 -12.58 13.71 2.32
CA ASP A 85 -13.69 14.63 2.49
C ASP A 85 -13.15 16.06 2.48
N LEU A 86 -13.56 16.83 1.46
CA LEU A 86 -13.11 18.20 1.21
C LEU A 86 -14.12 19.26 1.65
N ASP A 87 -15.20 18.91 2.36
CA ASP A 87 -16.25 19.86 2.74
C ASP A 87 -15.70 21.06 3.53
N PHE A 88 -14.70 20.85 4.38
CA PHE A 88 -14.06 21.94 5.12
C PHE A 88 -13.36 22.96 4.20
N LEU A 89 -12.75 22.49 3.10
CA LEU A 89 -12.08 23.32 2.11
C LEU A 89 -13.10 24.04 1.23
N ILE A 90 -14.15 23.32 0.79
CA ILE A 90 -15.27 23.89 0.03
C ILE A 90 -15.94 25.00 0.84
N ASN A 91 -16.30 24.74 2.10
CA ASN A 91 -16.91 25.74 2.99
C ASN A 91 -15.99 26.95 3.18
N ARG A 92 -14.68 26.73 3.33
CA ARG A 92 -13.72 27.84 3.45
C ARG A 92 -13.67 28.69 2.18
N VAL A 93 -13.51 28.06 1.02
CA VAL A 93 -13.42 28.74 -0.27
C VAL A 93 -14.75 29.46 -0.58
N ALA A 94 -15.89 28.81 -0.39
CA ALA A 94 -17.21 29.40 -0.56
C ALA A 94 -17.41 30.66 0.30
N THR A 95 -16.86 30.71 1.52
CA THR A 95 -16.93 31.94 2.34
C THR A 95 -16.09 33.10 1.81
N GLN A 96 -15.12 32.83 0.92
CA GLN A 96 -14.28 33.87 0.29
C GLN A 96 -14.83 34.33 -1.05
N ILE A 97 -15.32 33.40 -1.88
CA ILE A 97 -15.70 33.67 -3.27
C ILE A 97 -17.20 33.56 -3.58
N GLY A 98 -18.00 33.03 -2.64
CA GLY A 98 -19.43 32.84 -2.84
C GLY A 98 -19.72 31.84 -3.96
N ASP A 99 -20.43 32.30 -4.99
CA ASP A 99 -20.82 31.54 -6.18
C ASP A 99 -19.88 31.69 -7.38
N ASP A 100 -18.88 32.60 -7.31
CA ASP A 100 -17.90 32.80 -8.37
C ASP A 100 -16.77 31.76 -8.32
N ILE A 101 -17.08 30.55 -8.80
CA ILE A 101 -16.13 29.43 -8.82
C ILE A 101 -14.84 29.73 -9.62
N GLU A 102 -14.90 30.62 -10.61
CA GLU A 102 -13.74 30.99 -11.41
C GLU A 102 -12.72 31.81 -10.60
N ALA A 103 -13.19 32.59 -9.63
CA ALA A 103 -12.32 33.30 -8.70
C ALA A 103 -11.46 32.36 -7.83
N ALA A 104 -11.85 31.09 -7.66
CA ALA A 104 -11.06 30.10 -6.91
C ALA A 104 -9.65 29.92 -7.47
N LYS A 105 -9.47 30.06 -8.79
CA LYS A 105 -8.18 29.92 -9.49
C LYS A 105 -7.17 30.99 -9.09
N ASN A 106 -7.64 32.10 -8.54
CA ASN A 106 -6.81 33.25 -8.15
C ASN A 106 -6.57 33.33 -6.64
N LEU A 107 -7.08 32.39 -5.85
CA LEU A 107 -6.90 32.40 -4.40
C LEU A 107 -5.45 32.10 -4.02
N SER A 108 -4.91 32.92 -3.12
CA SER A 108 -3.60 32.68 -2.53
C SER A 108 -3.69 31.78 -1.28
N ILE A 109 -2.54 31.30 -0.82
CA ILE A 109 -2.39 30.59 0.47
C ILE A 109 -3.01 31.38 1.62
N LYS A 110 -2.89 32.72 1.59
CA LYS A 110 -3.43 33.60 2.63
C LYS A 110 -4.95 33.62 2.63
N ASP A 111 -5.58 33.58 1.45
CA ASP A 111 -7.03 33.66 1.32
C ASP A 111 -7.68 32.35 1.78
N ILE A 112 -7.09 31.22 1.38
CA ILE A 112 -7.54 29.89 1.82
C ILE A 112 -7.26 29.69 3.32
N GLY A 113 -6.08 30.09 3.76
CA GLY A 113 -5.62 29.98 5.15
C GLY A 113 -4.60 28.83 5.31
N PRO A 114 -3.42 29.11 5.92
CA PRO A 114 -2.35 28.11 6.04
C PRO A 114 -2.77 26.89 6.88
N ASP A 115 -3.62 27.06 7.89
CA ASP A 115 -4.09 25.94 8.73
C ASP A 115 -4.99 24.97 7.95
N ILE A 116 -5.84 25.51 7.06
CA ILE A 116 -6.73 24.72 6.21
C ILE A 116 -5.91 23.90 5.20
N LEU A 117 -4.89 24.52 4.59
CA LEU A 117 -3.98 23.84 3.68
C LEU A 117 -3.09 22.82 4.40
N SER A 118 -2.61 23.14 5.60
CA SER A 118 -1.84 22.20 6.44
C SER A 118 -2.67 20.97 6.79
N LYS A 119 -3.96 21.15 7.15
CA LYS A 119 -4.90 20.06 7.37
C LYS A 119 -5.05 19.18 6.13
N LEU A 120 -5.22 19.79 4.96
CA LEU A 120 -5.31 19.06 3.68
C LEU A 120 -4.04 18.25 3.41
N LEU A 121 -2.86 18.86 3.57
CA LEU A 121 -1.57 18.18 3.39
C LEU A 121 -1.39 17.01 4.36
N HIS A 122 -1.83 17.15 5.62
CA HIS A 122 -1.83 16.05 6.57
C HIS A 122 -2.77 14.90 6.16
N GLN A 123 -3.98 15.23 5.68
CA GLN A 123 -4.92 14.22 5.17
C GLN A 123 -4.36 13.50 3.94
N LEU A 124 -3.77 14.23 3.00
CA LEU A 124 -3.08 13.67 1.85
C LEU A 124 -1.93 12.76 2.26
N GLY A 125 -1.09 13.18 3.21
CA GLY A 125 -0.02 12.35 3.74
C GLY A 125 -0.53 11.02 4.29
N ASN A 126 -1.61 11.05 5.07
CA ASN A 126 -2.25 9.83 5.59
C ASN A 126 -2.83 8.95 4.48
N ALA A 127 -3.45 9.55 3.45
CA ALA A 127 -4.00 8.82 2.30
C ALA A 127 -2.91 8.15 1.45
N VAL A 128 -1.74 8.80 1.29
CA VAL A 128 -0.57 8.19 0.64
C VAL A 128 -0.11 6.93 1.39
N TYR A 129 -0.05 6.97 2.71
CA TYR A 129 0.28 5.77 3.48
C TYR A 129 -0.81 4.69 3.43
N ALA A 130 -2.07 5.07 3.37
CA ALA A 130 -3.19 4.14 3.25
C ALA A 130 -3.31 3.49 1.86
N SER A 131 -2.81 4.15 0.82
CA SER A 131 -2.79 3.66 -0.57
C SER A 131 -1.58 2.80 -0.91
N GLN A 132 -0.59 2.69 -0.02
CA GLN A 132 0.37 1.59 -0.13
C GLN A 132 -0.41 0.30 -0.02
N GLU A 133 -0.41 -0.52 -1.08
CA GLU A 133 -0.98 -1.85 -1.06
C GLU A 133 -0.41 -2.61 0.14
N SER A 134 -1.15 -2.62 1.25
CA SER A 134 -0.86 -3.57 2.30
C SER A 134 -1.12 -4.91 1.65
N LYS A 135 -0.08 -5.73 1.45
CA LYS A 135 -0.25 -7.17 1.20
C LYS A 135 -1.43 -7.61 2.07
N PRO A 136 -2.49 -8.21 1.50
CA PRO A 136 -3.66 -8.55 2.28
C PRO A 136 -3.22 -9.28 3.54
N SER A 137 -3.47 -8.69 4.71
CA SER A 137 -3.15 -9.36 5.97
C SER A 137 -4.18 -10.45 6.14
N TYR A 138 -3.87 -11.62 5.58
CA TYR A 138 -4.78 -12.75 5.68
C TYR A 138 -4.88 -13.19 7.14
N PRO A 139 -6.06 -13.68 7.57
CA PRO A 139 -6.27 -14.09 8.96
C PRO A 139 -5.25 -15.12 9.49
N TRP A 140 -4.69 -15.95 8.62
CA TRP A 140 -3.65 -16.94 8.96
C TRP A 140 -2.21 -16.38 8.97
N MET A 141 -2.00 -15.15 8.51
CA MET A 141 -0.71 -14.45 8.54
C MET A 141 -0.59 -13.45 9.71
N SER A 142 -1.68 -13.21 10.45
CA SER A 142 -1.65 -12.25 11.55
C SER A 142 -0.80 -12.74 12.73
N THR A 143 0.13 -11.88 13.18
CA THR A 143 0.95 -12.10 14.38
C THR A 143 0.29 -11.59 15.66
N LYS A 144 -0.86 -10.90 15.56
CA LYS A 144 -1.65 -10.38 16.68
C LYS A 144 -3.10 -10.86 16.60
N GLY A 145 -3.63 -11.33 17.73
CA GLY A 145 -5.00 -11.87 17.85
C GLY A 145 -5.06 -13.41 17.79
N GLN A 146 -6.19 -13.98 18.20
CA GLN A 146 -6.43 -15.43 18.11
C GLN A 146 -6.85 -15.78 16.68
N ALA A 147 -5.89 -15.80 15.74
CA ALA A 147 -6.08 -16.52 14.51
C ALA A 147 -6.33 -17.99 14.87
N ASN A 148 -7.52 -18.54 14.60
CA ASN A 148 -7.83 -19.95 14.81
C ASN A 148 -7.25 -20.75 13.64
N PRO A 149 -6.00 -21.28 13.72
CA PRO A 149 -5.32 -21.82 12.55
C PRO A 149 -5.96 -23.13 12.12
N ARG A 150 -6.56 -23.86 13.09
CA ARG A 150 -7.32 -25.09 12.83
C ARG A 150 -8.50 -24.82 11.91
N PHE A 151 -9.21 -23.71 12.09
CA PHE A 151 -10.30 -23.30 11.20
C PHE A 151 -9.75 -22.88 9.84
N TRP A 152 -8.80 -21.95 9.83
CA TRP A 152 -8.31 -21.37 8.58
C TRP A 152 -7.67 -22.40 7.64
N LYS A 153 -7.08 -23.49 8.16
CA LYS A 153 -6.58 -24.60 7.33
C LYS A 153 -7.66 -25.34 6.54
N ILE A 154 -8.91 -25.32 7.01
CA ILE A 154 -10.04 -25.98 6.37
C ILE A 154 -11.13 -24.98 5.93
N ALA A 155 -10.74 -23.72 5.74
CA ALA A 155 -11.67 -22.64 5.39
C ALA A 155 -12.46 -22.91 4.10
N HIS A 156 -11.89 -23.65 3.14
CA HIS A 156 -12.58 -24.10 1.92
C HIS A 156 -13.87 -24.87 2.21
N LYS A 157 -13.91 -25.71 3.27
CA LYS A 157 -15.13 -26.45 3.65
C LYS A 157 -16.25 -25.53 4.12
N ALA A 158 -15.89 -24.45 4.81
CA ALA A 158 -16.85 -23.44 5.23
C ALA A 158 -17.34 -22.62 4.03
N TYR A 159 -16.49 -22.40 3.02
CA TYR A 159 -16.88 -21.77 1.76
C TYR A 159 -17.86 -22.65 0.96
N ASP A 160 -17.59 -23.96 0.86
CA ASP A 160 -18.49 -24.92 0.22
C ASP A 160 -19.89 -24.90 0.86
N LEU A 161 -19.96 -24.91 2.20
CA LEU A 161 -21.22 -24.77 2.94
C LEU A 161 -21.94 -23.44 2.69
N MET A 162 -21.22 -22.34 2.52
CA MET A 162 -21.85 -21.07 2.15
C MET A 162 -22.52 -21.15 0.77
N ASN A 163 -21.88 -21.82 -0.19
CA ASN A 163 -22.43 -22.06 -1.53
C ASN A 163 -23.61 -23.05 -1.51
N GLU A 164 -23.66 -23.98 -0.55
CA GLU A 164 -24.82 -24.85 -0.29
C GLU A 164 -26.02 -24.10 0.34
N GLY A 165 -25.90 -22.80 0.62
CA GLY A 165 -27.00 -21.96 1.11
C GLY A 165 -26.92 -21.57 2.59
N TYR A 166 -25.83 -21.94 3.30
CA TYR A 166 -25.61 -21.55 4.69
C TYR A 166 -24.89 -20.18 4.79
N ALA A 167 -25.41 -19.16 4.10
CA ALA A 167 -24.72 -17.88 3.90
C ALA A 167 -24.63 -16.96 5.13
N THR A 168 -25.39 -17.20 6.21
CA THR A 168 -25.31 -16.39 7.43
C THR A 168 -24.37 -17.01 8.45
N HIS A 169 -23.61 -16.18 9.20
CA HIS A 169 -22.64 -16.66 10.19
C HIS A 169 -23.26 -17.64 11.19
N TRP A 170 -24.47 -17.36 11.68
CA TRP A 170 -25.16 -18.24 12.63
C TRP A 170 -25.44 -19.63 12.04
N LYS A 171 -25.99 -19.69 10.82
CA LYS A 171 -26.31 -20.97 10.15
C LYS A 171 -25.02 -21.76 9.86
N LEU A 172 -24.03 -21.07 9.30
CA LEU A 172 -22.73 -21.65 8.98
C LEU A 172 -22.03 -22.20 10.22
N ASN A 173 -21.98 -21.41 11.30
CA ASN A 173 -21.34 -21.80 12.55
C ASN A 173 -22.03 -23.00 13.20
N SER A 174 -23.36 -23.07 13.15
CA SER A 174 -24.12 -24.20 13.68
C SER A 174 -23.76 -25.51 12.96
N VAL A 175 -23.82 -25.51 11.63
CA VAL A 175 -23.55 -26.71 10.81
C VAL A 175 -22.06 -27.09 10.85
N PHE A 176 -21.17 -26.10 10.80
CA PHE A 176 -19.74 -26.36 10.83
C PHE A 176 -19.27 -26.91 12.18
N LYS A 177 -19.86 -26.43 13.28
CA LYS A 177 -19.57 -26.95 14.62
C LYS A 177 -20.04 -28.39 14.78
N ASP A 178 -21.20 -28.73 14.22
CA ASP A 178 -21.72 -30.09 14.21
C ASP A 178 -20.84 -31.06 13.40
N ARG A 179 -20.39 -30.65 12.20
CA ARG A 179 -19.58 -31.49 11.29
C ARG A 179 -18.10 -31.58 11.65
N HIS A 180 -17.53 -30.56 12.28
CA HIS A 180 -16.08 -30.40 12.44
C HIS A 180 -15.63 -30.08 13.87
N ASP A 181 -16.55 -30.11 14.85
CA ASP A 181 -16.30 -29.78 16.27
C ASP A 181 -15.53 -28.46 16.45
N MET A 182 -15.90 -27.46 15.64
CA MET A 182 -15.16 -26.21 15.56
C MET A 182 -16.08 -25.03 15.25
N ALA A 183 -15.85 -23.92 15.95
CA ALA A 183 -16.56 -22.67 15.68
C ALA A 183 -15.97 -21.95 14.47
N VAL A 184 -16.85 -21.35 13.68
CA VAL A 184 -16.50 -20.49 12.54
C VAL A 184 -16.26 -19.07 13.05
N PRO A 185 -15.09 -18.46 12.78
CA PRO A 185 -14.82 -17.07 13.13
C PRO A 185 -15.87 -16.12 12.55
N GLN A 186 -16.29 -15.12 13.34
CA GLN A 186 -17.21 -14.07 12.87
C GLN A 186 -16.65 -13.28 11.67
N SER A 187 -15.32 -13.25 11.53
CA SER A 187 -14.64 -12.61 10.40
C SER A 187 -14.75 -13.41 9.09
N PHE A 188 -15.14 -14.69 9.12
CA PHE A 188 -15.11 -15.55 7.92
C PHE A 188 -16.07 -15.09 6.80
N PRO A 189 -17.35 -14.73 7.06
CA PRO A 189 -18.21 -14.22 5.99
C PRO A 189 -17.74 -12.88 5.39
N ARG A 190 -17.01 -12.06 6.18
CA ARG A 190 -16.37 -10.85 5.66
C ARG A 190 -15.17 -11.19 4.78
N PHE A 191 -14.37 -12.19 5.18
CA PHE A 191 -13.26 -12.71 4.39
C PHE A 191 -13.74 -13.22 3.02
N VAL A 192 -14.78 -14.07 2.99
CA VAL A 192 -15.32 -14.63 1.73
C VAL A 192 -15.82 -13.53 0.78
N ARG A 193 -16.47 -12.49 1.31
CA ARG A 193 -16.90 -11.33 0.49
C ARG A 193 -15.74 -10.52 -0.09
N ALA A 194 -14.60 -10.50 0.59
CA ALA A 194 -13.45 -9.69 0.20
C ALA A 194 -12.50 -10.45 -0.74
N TYR A 195 -12.32 -11.75 -0.53
CA TYR A 195 -11.27 -12.54 -1.20
C TYR A 195 -11.80 -13.77 -1.95
N GLY A 196 -13.09 -14.09 -1.84
CA GLY A 196 -13.67 -15.25 -2.52
C GLY A 196 -13.30 -16.58 -1.87
N ASP A 197 -13.02 -17.58 -2.72
CA ASP A 197 -12.66 -18.93 -2.30
C ASP A 197 -11.22 -18.98 -1.77
N PRO A 198 -10.95 -19.50 -0.57
CA PRO A 198 -9.59 -19.73 -0.08
C PRO A 198 -8.71 -20.53 -1.06
N ARG A 199 -9.28 -21.44 -1.87
CA ARG A 199 -8.55 -22.26 -2.84
C ARG A 199 -7.92 -21.44 -3.97
N ASP A 200 -8.49 -20.26 -4.26
CA ASP A 200 -7.99 -19.35 -5.29
C ASP A 200 -6.82 -18.49 -4.81
N ILE A 201 -6.45 -18.59 -3.53
CA ILE A 201 -5.40 -17.79 -2.90
C ILE A 201 -4.13 -18.63 -2.78
N PRO A 202 -3.08 -18.39 -3.59
CA PRO A 202 -1.87 -19.20 -3.59
C PRO A 202 -1.20 -19.31 -2.21
N GLU A 203 -1.17 -18.22 -1.45
CA GLU A 203 -0.58 -18.21 -0.11
C GLU A 203 -1.39 -19.01 0.90
N TRP A 204 -2.71 -19.16 0.69
CA TRP A 204 -3.53 -20.04 1.51
C TRP A 204 -3.26 -21.50 1.15
N VAL A 205 -3.15 -21.84 -0.13
CA VAL A 205 -2.87 -23.21 -0.60
C VAL A 205 -1.54 -23.70 -0.03
N GLU A 206 -0.49 -22.88 -0.14
CA GLU A 206 0.84 -23.16 0.41
C GLU A 206 0.80 -23.32 1.94
N TRP A 207 0.16 -22.37 2.65
CA TRP A 207 0.12 -22.37 4.12
C TRP A 207 -0.75 -23.48 4.72
N SER A 208 -1.89 -23.76 4.10
CA SER A 208 -2.85 -24.77 4.56
C SER A 208 -2.38 -26.20 4.29
N GLY A 209 -1.52 -26.38 3.27
CA GLY A 209 -1.11 -27.67 2.77
C GLY A 209 -2.21 -28.38 1.96
N TYR A 210 -3.17 -27.61 1.42
CA TYR A 210 -4.23 -28.14 0.56
C TYR A 210 -3.64 -28.79 -0.70
N LYS A 211 -4.15 -29.97 -1.05
CA LYS A 211 -3.87 -30.70 -2.29
C LYS A 211 -5.23 -31.08 -2.86
N GLU A 212 -5.43 -30.81 -4.15
CA GLU A 212 -6.63 -31.25 -4.89
C GLU A 212 -6.82 -32.76 -4.86
#